data_AF-A0A969E2X3-F1
#
_entry.id   AF-A0A969E2X3-F1
#
_cell.length_a   1.000
_cell.length_b   1.000
_cell.length_c   1.000
_cell.angle_alpha   90.00
_cell.angle_beta   90.00
_cell.angle_gamma   90.00
#
_symmetry.space_group_name_H-M   'P 1'
#
loop_
_entity.id
_entity.type
_entity.pdbx_description
1 polymer ?
#
loop_
_entity_poly.entity_id
_entity_poly.type
_entity_poly.pdbx_seq_one_letter_code
_entity_poly.pdbx_strand_id
1 'polypeptide(L)'
;MDNFDRKKVLLVGYIGFLAGTIACGLAPTFWLLLMARTVAGLFGGLIGAQVISIISDIFTYERRGAAMGAVMSAFALASTLGVPFALFLANKFSWHAPFLLVGTLGIVIVPLIMRYVPEMTQHLNQQNATHDKWGTVKSILQNPKQVQALIFSGLVMFGHFLIIPFINPFMEFNVGFTKNFTPLIYLVGGVCSFLLPIFWVNYRINTAKFLFFKSVF
;
A
#
# COMPACT_ATOMS: atom_id res chain seq x y z
N MET A 1 -5.16 18.14 5.69
CA MET A 1 -6.02 16.96 5.88
C MET A 1 -6.83 17.05 7.17
N ASP A 2 -6.26 17.54 8.27
CA ASP A 2 -6.96 17.68 9.56
C ASP A 2 -8.13 18.68 9.59
N ASN A 3 -8.24 19.57 8.60
CA ASN A 3 -9.32 20.56 8.51
C ASN A 3 -10.49 20.12 7.61
N PHE A 4 -10.41 18.94 7.00
CA PHE A 4 -11.42 18.45 6.07
C PHE A 4 -11.98 17.11 6.53
N ASP A 5 -13.25 16.90 6.22
CA ASP A 5 -13.94 15.64 6.46
C ASP A 5 -13.16 14.47 5.88
N ARG A 6 -12.82 13.49 6.72
CA ARG A 6 -11.93 12.41 6.29
C ARG A 6 -12.50 11.60 5.12
N LYS A 7 -13.82 11.47 5.06
CA LYS A 7 -14.57 10.84 3.98
C LYS A 7 -14.45 11.61 2.65
N LYS A 8 -14.56 12.94 2.69
CA LYS A 8 -14.47 13.78 1.48
C LYS A 8 -13.05 13.76 0.91
N VAL A 9 -12.05 13.84 1.79
CA VAL A 9 -10.63 13.69 1.40
C VAL A 9 -10.39 12.33 0.76
N LEU A 10 -10.90 11.26 1.37
CA LEU A 10 -10.76 9.90 0.83
C LEU A 10 -11.42 9.78 -0.55
N LEU A 11 -12.63 10.31 -0.74
CA LEU A 11 -13.34 10.28 -2.02
C LEU A 11 -12.63 11.09 -3.11
N VAL A 12 -12.20 12.31 -2.81
CA VAL A 12 -11.45 13.14 -3.77
C VAL A 12 -10.15 12.47 -4.16
N GLY A 13 -9.43 11.92 -3.18
CA GLY A 13 -8.21 11.15 -3.42
C GLY A 13 -8.48 9.95 -4.32
N TYR A 14 -9.53 9.17 -4.02
CA TYR A 14 -9.88 7.98 -4.79
C TYR A 14 -10.30 8.32 -6.23
N ILE A 15 -11.14 9.35 -6.42
CA ILE A 15 -11.55 9.82 -7.76
C ILE A 15 -10.33 10.30 -8.56
N GLY A 16 -9.45 11.08 -7.95
CA GLY A 16 -8.21 11.55 -8.60
C GLY A 16 -7.28 10.39 -8.98
N PHE A 17 -7.14 9.39 -8.10
CA PHE A 17 -6.37 8.17 -8.37
C PHE A 17 -6.96 7.37 -9.55
N LEU A 18 -8.28 7.22 -9.61
CA LEU A 18 -8.95 6.51 -10.71
C LEU A 18 -8.83 7.25 -12.03
N ALA A 19 -9.03 8.56 -12.03
CA ALA A 19 -8.85 9.40 -13.22
C ALA A 19 -7.42 9.27 -13.77
N GLY A 20 -6.41 9.35 -12.91
CA GLY A 20 -5.02 9.13 -13.30
C GLY A 20 -4.76 7.71 -13.81
N THR A 21 -5.32 6.69 -13.16
CA THR A 21 -5.15 5.28 -13.55
C THR A 21 -5.79 4.99 -14.92
N ILE A 22 -7.00 5.47 -15.17
CA ILE A 22 -7.69 5.32 -16.46
C ILE A 22 -6.95 6.10 -17.54
N ALA A 23 -6.48 7.32 -17.24
CA ALA A 23 -5.65 8.10 -18.16
C ALA A 23 -4.36 7.36 -18.55
N CYS A 24 -3.73 6.60 -17.64
CA CYS A 24 -2.62 5.71 -18.01
C CYS A 24 -3.03 4.60 -18.98
N GLY A 25 -4.23 4.03 -18.83
CA GLY A 25 -4.76 3.00 -19.72
C GLY A 25 -5.15 3.51 -21.11
N LEU A 26 -5.35 4.83 -21.26
CA LEU A 26 -5.65 5.48 -22.55
C LEU A 26 -4.44 6.22 -23.13
N ALA A 27 -3.29 6.19 -22.47
CA ALA A 27 -2.13 6.98 -22.86
C ALA A 27 -1.49 6.47 -24.17
N PRO A 28 -1.44 7.28 -25.25
CA PRO A 28 -0.78 6.90 -26.50
C PRO A 28 0.70 7.28 -26.51
N THR A 29 1.13 8.21 -25.65
CA THR A 29 2.51 8.72 -25.58
C THR A 29 3.12 8.55 -24.20
N PHE A 30 4.45 8.41 -24.16
CA PHE A 30 5.22 8.29 -22.92
C PHE A 30 5.01 9.47 -21.96
N TRP A 31 4.99 10.70 -22.49
CA TRP A 31 4.80 11.91 -21.69
C TRP A 31 3.44 11.94 -21.00
N LEU A 32 2.37 11.52 -21.70
CA LEU A 32 1.04 11.46 -21.10
C LEU A 32 0.99 10.37 -20.03
N LEU A 33 1.60 9.21 -20.27
CA LEU A 33 1.72 8.14 -19.28
C LEU A 33 2.43 8.63 -18.01
N LEU A 34 3.55 9.34 -18.17
CA LEU A 34 4.34 9.87 -17.06
C LEU A 34 3.53 10.88 -16.24
N MET A 35 2.86 11.83 -16.90
CA MET A 35 2.02 12.81 -16.21
C MET A 35 0.85 12.13 -15.48
N ALA A 36 0.16 11.21 -16.14
CA ALA A 36 -0.93 10.46 -15.53
C ALA A 36 -0.45 9.61 -14.34
N ARG A 37 0.76 9.03 -14.42
CA ARG A 37 1.40 8.30 -13.30
C ARG A 37 1.74 9.20 -12.13
N THR A 38 2.28 10.39 -12.38
CA THR A 38 2.57 11.37 -11.33
C THR A 38 1.29 11.74 -10.59
N VAL A 39 0.22 12.03 -11.33
CA VAL A 39 -1.09 12.34 -10.75
C VAL A 39 -1.63 11.16 -9.93
N ALA A 40 -1.63 9.95 -10.50
CA ALA A 40 -2.07 8.75 -9.79
C ALA A 40 -1.24 8.50 -8.52
N GLY A 41 0.08 8.71 -8.56
CA GLY A 41 0.97 8.55 -7.42
C GLY A 41 0.69 9.56 -6.30
N LEU A 42 0.47 10.83 -6.64
CA LEU A 42 0.13 11.88 -5.67
C LEU A 42 -1.15 11.52 -4.91
N PHE A 43 -2.21 11.14 -5.62
CA PHE A 43 -3.47 10.75 -4.99
C PHE A 43 -3.38 9.40 -4.27
N GLY A 44 -2.61 8.44 -4.79
CA GLY A 44 -2.36 7.16 -4.14
C GLY A 44 -1.70 7.30 -2.76
N GLY A 45 -0.71 8.19 -2.64
CA GLY A 45 -0.06 8.50 -1.36
C GLY A 45 -1.02 9.11 -0.33
N LEU A 46 -1.92 10.00 -0.79
CA LEU A 46 -2.96 10.59 0.06
C LEU A 46 -3.93 9.54 0.61
N ILE A 47 -4.36 8.58 -0.23
CA ILE A 47 -5.27 7.50 0.19
C ILE A 47 -4.60 6.63 1.26
N GLY A 48 -3.33 6.26 1.06
CA GLY A 48 -2.60 5.41 2.01
C GLY A 48 -2.51 6.02 3.41
N ALA A 49 -2.11 7.30 3.49
CA ALA A 49 -2.07 8.03 4.76
C ALA A 49 -3.46 8.11 5.41
N GLN A 50 -4.48 8.40 4.60
CA GLN A 50 -5.85 8.57 5.09
C GLN A 50 -6.46 7.28 5.63
N VAL A 51 -6.22 6.13 5.00
CA VAL A 51 -6.68 4.82 5.49
C VAL A 51 -6.13 4.53 6.88
N ILE A 52 -4.84 4.77 7.10
CA ILE A 52 -4.20 4.56 8.40
C ILE A 52 -4.80 5.48 9.48
N SER A 53 -5.06 6.75 9.14
CA SER A 53 -5.74 7.68 10.05
C SER A 53 -7.19 7.29 10.35
N ILE A 54 -7.95 6.85 9.35
CA ILE A 54 -9.33 6.39 9.56
C ILE A 54 -9.37 5.20 10.53
N ILE A 55 -8.44 4.25 10.39
CA ILE A 55 -8.34 3.10 11.29
C ILE A 55 -8.01 3.55 12.72
N SER A 56 -7.16 4.57 12.89
CA SER A 56 -6.81 5.08 14.22
C SER A 56 -7.97 5.73 14.95
N ASP A 57 -8.93 6.27 14.19
CA ASP A 57 -10.02 7.07 14.73
C ASP A 57 -11.30 6.24 14.96
N ILE A 58 -11.52 5.19 14.15
CA ILE A 58 -12.70 4.32 14.28
C ILE A 58 -12.49 3.20 15.30
N PHE A 59 -11.28 2.63 15.39
CA PHE A 59 -11.03 1.44 16.21
C PHE A 59 -10.39 1.80 17.55
N THR A 60 -10.88 1.18 18.62
CA THR A 60 -10.26 1.27 19.95
C THR A 60 -8.85 0.66 19.93
N TYR A 61 -7.99 1.09 20.86
CA TYR A 61 -6.58 0.70 20.91
C TYR A 61 -6.40 -0.83 20.89
N GLU A 62 -7.27 -1.58 21.58
CA GLU A 62 -7.20 -3.05 21.64
C GLU A 62 -7.51 -3.72 20.30
N ARG A 63 -8.39 -3.12 19.48
CA ARG A 63 -8.82 -3.66 18.17
C ARG A 63 -8.06 -3.08 17.00
N ARG A 64 -7.34 -1.97 17.20
CA ARG A 64 -6.56 -1.28 16.16
C ARG A 64 -5.51 -2.17 15.52
N GLY A 65 -4.83 -3.02 16.32
CA GLY A 65 -3.86 -3.99 15.80
C GLY A 65 -4.48 -5.01 14.84
N ALA A 66 -5.66 -5.54 15.17
CA ALA A 66 -6.39 -6.47 14.31
C ALA A 66 -6.88 -5.79 13.02
N ALA A 67 -7.40 -4.57 13.11
CA ALA A 67 -7.84 -3.79 11.95
C ALA A 67 -6.67 -3.45 11.01
N MET A 68 -5.54 -3.00 11.55
CA MET A 68 -4.31 -2.77 10.78
C MET A 68 -3.79 -4.06 10.14
N GLY A 69 -3.80 -5.17 10.90
CA GLY A 69 -3.42 -6.49 10.39
C GLY A 69 -4.29 -6.91 9.19
N ALA A 70 -5.61 -6.76 9.29
CA ALA A 70 -6.53 -7.07 8.18
C ALA A 70 -6.24 -6.24 6.92
N VAL A 71 -5.96 -4.94 7.06
CA VAL A 71 -5.62 -4.08 5.92
C VAL A 71 -4.26 -4.44 5.31
N MET A 72 -3.26 -4.73 6.13
CA MET A 72 -1.94 -5.18 5.65
C MET A 72 -2.03 -6.55 4.96
N SER A 73 -2.83 -7.48 5.49
CA SER A 73 -3.09 -8.77 4.86
C SER A 73 -3.83 -8.62 3.53
N ALA A 74 -4.83 -7.73 3.45
CA ALA A 74 -5.51 -7.43 2.19
C ALA A 74 -4.54 -6.85 1.16
N PHE A 75 -3.63 -5.96 1.57
CA PHE A 75 -2.58 -5.42 0.70
C PHE A 75 -1.63 -6.51 0.20
N ALA A 76 -1.20 -7.41 1.08
CA ALA A 76 -0.33 -8.54 0.71
C ALA A 76 -1.02 -9.54 -0.23
N LEU A 77 -2.31 -9.84 -0.02
CA LEU A 77 -3.11 -10.64 -0.94
C LEU A 77 -3.26 -9.95 -2.30
N ALA A 78 -3.55 -8.65 -2.29
CA ALA A 78 -3.70 -7.86 -3.50
C ALA A 78 -2.40 -7.80 -4.31
N SER A 79 -1.22 -7.69 -3.67
CA SER A 79 0.05 -7.72 -4.40
C SER A 79 0.38 -9.13 -4.92
N THR A 80 0.14 -10.16 -4.11
CA THR A 80 0.41 -11.57 -4.45
C THR A 80 -0.40 -12.03 -5.66
N LEU A 81 -1.69 -11.71 -5.72
CA LEU A 81 -2.55 -12.10 -6.83
C LEU A 81 -2.58 -11.06 -7.95
N GLY A 82 -2.51 -9.77 -7.58
CA GLY A 82 -2.66 -8.66 -8.52
C GLY A 82 -1.49 -8.52 -9.48
N VAL A 83 -0.25 -8.68 -9.02
CA VAL A 83 0.94 -8.58 -9.89
C VAL A 83 0.94 -9.65 -10.99
N PRO A 84 0.81 -10.96 -10.69
CA PRO A 84 0.80 -11.98 -11.72
C PRO A 84 -0.44 -11.88 -12.62
N PHE A 85 -1.60 -11.52 -12.07
CA PHE A 85 -2.80 -11.30 -12.89
C PHE A 85 -2.64 -10.12 -13.86
N ALA A 86 -2.05 -9.01 -13.40
CA ALA A 86 -1.74 -7.86 -14.24
C ALA A 86 -0.71 -8.22 -15.33
N LEU A 87 0.34 -8.99 -14.99
CA LEU A 87 1.33 -9.42 -15.97
C LEU A 87 0.75 -10.39 -17.01
N PHE A 88 -0.10 -11.32 -16.58
CA PHE A 88 -0.84 -12.21 -17.48
C PHE A 88 -1.72 -11.43 -18.46
N LEU A 89 -2.46 -10.44 -17.97
CA LEU A 89 -3.32 -9.60 -18.81
C LEU A 89 -2.50 -8.72 -19.78
N ALA A 90 -1.36 -8.20 -19.30
CA ALA A 90 -0.42 -7.43 -20.12
C ALA A 90 0.17 -8.26 -21.27
N ASN A 91 0.49 -9.53 -20.99
CA ASN A 91 1.04 -10.45 -21.99
C ASN A 91 0.01 -10.91 -23.02
N LYS A 92 -1.26 -11.07 -22.62
CA LYS A 92 -2.32 -11.58 -23.50
C LYS A 92 -2.98 -10.50 -24.36
N PHE A 93 -3.23 -9.32 -23.80
CA PHE A 93 -3.96 -8.24 -24.48
C PHE A 93 -3.03 -7.09 -24.84
N SER A 94 -2.65 -6.30 -23.84
CA SER A 94 -1.74 -5.18 -23.96
C SER A 94 -1.37 -4.68 -22.57
N TRP A 95 -0.27 -3.94 -22.47
CA TRP A 95 0.16 -3.31 -21.22
C TRP A 95 -0.83 -2.24 -20.71
N HIS A 96 -1.77 -1.76 -21.55
CA HIS A 96 -2.86 -0.87 -21.14
C HIS A 96 -3.98 -1.59 -20.37
N ALA A 97 -4.20 -2.88 -20.65
CA ALA A 97 -5.32 -3.64 -20.11
C ALA A 97 -5.37 -3.68 -18.57
N PRO A 98 -4.25 -3.88 -17.83
CA PRO A 98 -4.28 -3.83 -16.37
C PRO A 98 -4.74 -2.50 -15.81
N PHE A 99 -4.41 -1.37 -16.45
CA PHE A 99 -4.82 -0.05 -15.98
C PHE A 99 -6.31 0.19 -16.17
N LEU A 100 -6.87 -0.22 -17.31
CA LEU A 100 -8.30 -0.14 -17.54
C LEU A 100 -9.07 -1.06 -16.60
N LEU A 101 -8.57 -2.26 -16.31
CA LEU A 101 -9.18 -3.18 -15.36
C LEU A 101 -9.19 -2.61 -13.94
N VAL A 102 -8.05 -2.09 -13.45
CA VAL A 102 -7.98 -1.48 -12.12
C VAL A 102 -8.85 -0.22 -12.04
N GLY A 103 -8.84 0.61 -13.08
CA GLY A 103 -9.69 1.80 -13.16
C GLY A 103 -11.18 1.47 -13.12
N THR A 104 -11.63 0.48 -13.89
CA THR A 104 -13.04 0.05 -13.94
C THR A 104 -13.49 -0.61 -12.65
N LEU A 105 -12.69 -1.51 -12.07
CA LEU A 105 -12.99 -2.09 -10.75
C LEU A 105 -13.06 -1.01 -9.67
N GLY A 106 -12.15 -0.03 -9.71
CA GLY A 106 -12.13 1.07 -8.77
C GLY A 106 -13.38 1.97 -8.87
N ILE A 107 -13.95 2.19 -10.05
CA ILE A 107 -15.23 2.92 -10.19
C ILE A 107 -16.33 2.26 -9.34
N VAL A 108 -16.36 0.93 -9.26
CA VAL A 108 -17.33 0.18 -8.43
C VAL A 108 -17.07 0.36 -6.93
N ILE A 109 -15.83 0.63 -6.53
CA ILE A 109 -15.47 0.87 -5.12
C ILE A 109 -15.94 2.26 -4.63
N VAL A 110 -16.02 3.27 -5.51
CA VAL A 110 -16.48 4.62 -5.15
C VAL A 110 -17.85 4.62 -4.44
N PRO A 111 -18.92 4.00 -4.97
CA PRO A 111 -20.21 3.95 -4.29
C PRO A 111 -20.17 3.14 -2.99
N LEU A 112 -19.33 2.10 -2.91
CA LEU A 112 -19.14 1.36 -1.66
C LEU A 112 -18.51 2.25 -0.59
N ILE A 113 -17.50 3.05 -0.93
CA ILE A 113 -16.91 4.03 -0.01
C ILE A 113 -17.97 5.04 0.45
N MET A 114 -18.79 5.56 -0.47
CA MET A 114 -19.85 6.51 -0.11
C MET A 114 -20.88 5.92 0.87
N ARG A 115 -21.22 4.63 0.72
CA ARG A 115 -22.23 3.97 1.54
C ARG A 115 -21.71 3.45 2.88
N TYR A 116 -20.51 2.88 2.91
CA TYR A 116 -19.99 2.18 4.10
C TYR A 116 -19.06 3.02 4.97
N VAL A 117 -18.41 4.07 4.42
CA VAL A 117 -17.53 4.92 5.22
C VAL A 117 -18.37 6.02 5.90
N PRO A 118 -18.45 6.04 7.24
CA PRO A 118 -19.16 7.08 7.97
C PRO A 118 -18.44 8.43 7.83
N GLU A 119 -19.21 9.51 7.96
CA GLU A 119 -18.64 10.86 8.04
C GLU A 119 -17.90 11.02 9.38
N MET A 120 -16.72 11.63 9.31
CA MET A 120 -15.72 11.59 10.38
C MET A 120 -15.29 13.01 10.69
N THR A 121 -16.20 13.75 11.31
CA THR A 121 -16.04 15.17 11.67
C THR A 121 -15.50 15.37 13.09
N GLN A 122 -15.38 14.34 13.92
CA GLN A 122 -14.93 14.48 15.32
C GLN A 122 -13.53 15.12 15.45
N HIS A 123 -12.63 14.88 14.50
CA HIS A 123 -11.29 15.51 14.40
C HIS A 123 -11.36 17.03 14.19
N LEU A 124 -12.45 17.54 13.61
CA LEU A 124 -12.68 18.97 13.37
C LEU A 124 -13.08 19.70 14.65
N ASN A 125 -13.74 19.02 15.60
CA ASN A 125 -14.15 19.61 16.88
C ASN A 125 -13.00 19.71 17.91
N GLN A 126 -11.86 19.05 17.67
CA GLN A 126 -10.65 19.18 18.50
C GLN A 126 -9.69 20.28 17.99
N GLN A 127 -10.16 21.22 17.17
CA GLN A 127 -9.36 22.32 16.61
C GLN A 127 -8.85 23.38 17.63
N ASN A 128 -9.09 23.22 18.93
CA ASN A 128 -8.58 24.13 19.95
C ASN A 128 -7.14 23.83 20.41
N ALA A 129 -6.48 22.77 19.91
CA ALA A 129 -5.05 22.57 20.12
C ALA A 129 -4.29 22.94 18.84
N THR A 130 -3.76 24.16 18.78
CA THR A 130 -2.75 24.55 17.79
C THR A 130 -1.47 23.73 18.04
N HIS A 131 -1.47 22.46 17.63
CA HIS A 131 -0.25 21.68 17.59
C HIS A 131 0.67 22.30 16.53
N ASP A 132 1.83 22.79 16.97
CA ASP A 132 2.86 23.32 16.09
C ASP A 132 3.41 22.16 15.22
N LYS A 133 2.83 22.02 14.02
CA LYS A 133 3.18 20.97 13.04
C LYS A 133 4.65 21.12 12.62
N TRP A 134 5.12 22.35 12.49
CA TRP A 134 6.50 22.66 12.12
C TRP A 134 7.46 22.41 13.29
N GLY A 135 7.07 22.76 14.51
CA GLY A 135 7.80 22.41 15.74
C GLY A 135 7.98 20.91 15.93
N THR A 136 6.96 20.11 15.58
CA THR A 136 7.02 18.63 15.64
C THR A 136 7.95 18.05 14.57
N VAL A 137 7.90 18.53 13.33
CA VAL A 137 8.84 18.10 12.29
C VAL A 137 10.28 18.47 12.67
N LYS A 138 10.48 19.67 13.23
CA LYS A 138 11.79 20.14 13.69
C LYS A 138 12.32 19.31 14.86
N SER A 139 11.48 18.92 15.82
CA SER A 139 11.90 18.09 16.95
C SER A 139 12.27 16.67 16.53
N ILE A 140 11.58 16.11 15.53
CA ILE A 140 11.94 14.82 14.92
C ILE A 140 13.32 14.90 14.26
N LEU A 141 13.62 15.98 13.54
CA LEU A 141 14.92 16.19 12.88
C LEU A 141 16.07 16.49 13.86
N GLN A 142 15.76 17.01 15.04
CA GLN A 142 16.76 17.29 16.07
C GLN A 142 17.15 16.04 16.87
N ASN A 143 16.34 14.99 16.85
CA ASN A 143 16.62 13.77 17.58
C ASN A 143 17.48 12.81 16.73
N PRO A 144 18.76 12.55 17.08
CA PRO A 144 19.66 11.76 16.26
C PRO A 144 19.18 10.31 16.07
N LYS A 145 18.52 9.71 17.07
CA LYS A 145 17.97 8.35 16.96
C LYS A 145 16.82 8.28 15.96
N GLN A 146 16.01 9.34 15.90
CA GLN A 146 14.84 9.40 15.03
C GLN A 146 15.24 9.67 13.58
N VAL A 147 16.24 10.51 13.37
CA VAL A 147 16.89 10.71 12.05
C VAL A 147 17.54 9.40 11.57
N GLN A 148 18.27 8.70 12.44
CA GLN A 148 18.84 7.39 12.08
C GLN A 148 17.77 6.37 11.68
N ALA A 149 16.66 6.29 12.41
CA ALA A 149 15.55 5.41 12.06
C ALA A 149 14.91 5.79 10.71
N LEU A 150 14.80 7.09 10.41
CA LEU A 150 14.27 7.59 9.14
C LEU A 150 15.21 7.29 7.98
N ILE A 151 16.52 7.52 8.15
CA ILE A 151 17.56 7.19 7.16
C ILE A 151 17.58 5.69 6.91
N PHE A 152 17.57 4.88 7.97
CA PHE A 152 17.54 3.42 7.85
C PHE A 152 16.32 2.96 7.05
N SER A 153 15.13 3.46 7.39
CA SER A 153 13.89 3.15 6.66
C SER A 153 13.95 3.60 5.19
N GLY A 154 14.52 4.79 4.94
CA GLY A 154 14.73 5.32 3.60
C GLY A 154 15.68 4.47 2.76
N LEU A 155 16.80 4.03 3.33
CA LEU A 155 17.77 3.14 2.67
C LEU A 155 17.16 1.78 2.33
N VAL A 156 16.38 1.21 3.26
CA VAL A 156 15.67 -0.05 3.03
C VAL A 156 14.69 0.10 1.87
N MET A 157 13.87 1.15 1.85
CA MET A 157 12.93 1.40 0.76
C MET A 157 13.64 1.65 -0.57
N PHE A 158 14.72 2.44 -0.56
CA PHE A 158 15.53 2.70 -1.75
C PHE A 158 16.09 1.42 -2.37
N GLY A 159 16.64 0.53 -1.54
CA GLY A 159 17.12 -0.78 -1.99
C GLY A 159 16.02 -1.63 -2.63
N HIS A 160 14.81 -1.63 -2.07
CA HIS A 160 13.67 -2.36 -2.65
C HIS A 160 13.28 -1.80 -4.02
N PHE A 161 13.16 -0.47 -4.16
CA PHE A 161 12.78 0.17 -5.41
C PHE A 161 13.84 0.07 -6.52
N LEU A 162 15.11 -0.16 -6.18
CA LEU A 162 16.15 -0.45 -7.16
C LEU A 162 16.03 -1.84 -7.78
N ILE A 163 15.44 -2.81 -7.07
CA ILE A 163 15.40 -4.21 -7.52
C ILE A 163 14.06 -4.51 -8.19
N ILE A 164 12.95 -4.19 -7.53
CA ILE A 164 11.59 -4.65 -7.91
C ILE A 164 11.24 -4.39 -9.39
N PRO A 165 11.47 -3.18 -9.97
CA PRO A 165 11.11 -2.90 -11.35
C PRO A 165 11.93 -3.70 -12.39
N PHE A 166 13.13 -4.15 -12.02
CA PHE A 166 14.06 -4.83 -12.91
C PHE A 166 13.98 -6.34 -12.83
N ILE A 167 13.25 -6.91 -11.86
CA ILE A 167 13.10 -8.36 -11.72
C ILE A 167 12.54 -8.97 -13.02
N ASN A 168 11.45 -8.43 -13.56
CA ASN A 168 10.84 -8.99 -14.78
C ASN A 168 11.75 -8.87 -16.02
N PRO A 169 12.30 -7.68 -16.37
CA PRO A 169 13.28 -7.56 -17.45
C PRO A 169 14.52 -8.43 -17.26
N PHE A 170 15.03 -8.57 -16.04
CA PHE A 170 16.19 -9.44 -15.77
C PHE A 170 15.88 -10.90 -16.09
N MET A 171 14.73 -11.42 -15.65
CA MET A 171 14.30 -12.79 -15.95
C MET A 171 14.12 -13.04 -17.45
N GLU A 172 13.54 -12.07 -18.18
CA GLU A 172 13.29 -12.23 -19.61
C GLU A 172 14.56 -12.08 -20.46
N PHE A 173 15.37 -11.04 -20.23
CA PHE A 173 16.50 -10.71 -21.09
C PHE A 173 17.83 -11.36 -20.69
N ASN A 174 18.06 -11.64 -19.40
CA ASN A 174 19.36 -12.17 -18.93
C ASN A 174 19.29 -13.67 -18.63
N VAL A 175 18.18 -14.13 -18.04
CA VAL A 175 18.00 -15.55 -17.69
C VAL A 175 17.36 -16.34 -18.84
N GLY A 176 16.64 -15.68 -19.74
CA GLY A 176 16.01 -16.30 -20.91
C GLY A 176 14.64 -16.93 -20.65
N PHE A 177 13.96 -16.55 -19.57
CA PHE A 177 12.59 -17.02 -19.32
C PHE A 177 11.62 -16.43 -20.36
N THR A 178 10.72 -17.28 -20.86
CA THR A 178 9.62 -16.82 -21.72
C THR A 178 8.61 -16.00 -20.90
N LYS A 179 8.02 -14.96 -21.50
CA LYS A 179 6.97 -14.11 -20.92
C LYS A 179 5.77 -14.86 -20.32
N ASN A 180 5.53 -16.09 -20.75
CA ASN A 180 4.44 -16.92 -20.23
C ASN A 180 4.73 -17.47 -18.82
N PHE A 181 5.99 -17.65 -18.46
CA PHE A 181 6.39 -18.20 -17.14
C PHE A 181 6.56 -17.12 -16.08
N THR A 182 6.82 -15.87 -16.45
CA THR A 182 7.04 -14.79 -15.50
C THR A 182 5.85 -14.57 -14.55
N PRO A 183 4.57 -14.58 -14.98
CA PRO A 183 3.44 -14.54 -14.03
C PRO A 183 3.44 -15.66 -13.00
N LEU A 184 3.82 -16.89 -13.40
CA LEU A 184 3.84 -18.03 -12.49
C LEU A 184 4.94 -17.87 -11.42
N ILE A 185 6.11 -17.35 -11.81
CA ILE A 185 7.21 -17.07 -10.87
C ILE A 185 6.77 -16.04 -9.82
N TYR A 186 6.11 -14.95 -10.24
CA TYR A 186 5.57 -13.95 -9.32
C TYR A 186 4.46 -14.51 -8.42
N LEU A 187 3.61 -15.40 -8.95
CA LEU A 187 2.57 -16.06 -8.16
C LEU A 187 3.17 -16.94 -7.06
N VAL A 188 4.12 -17.82 -7.40
CA VAL A 188 4.80 -18.69 -6.42
C VAL A 188 5.56 -17.85 -5.40
N GLY A 189 6.29 -16.83 -5.85
CA GLY A 189 7.00 -15.90 -4.96
C GLY A 189 6.05 -15.19 -3.99
N GLY A 190 4.94 -14.64 -4.48
CA GLY A 190 3.94 -13.97 -3.65
C GLY A 190 3.27 -14.92 -2.65
N VAL A 191 2.92 -16.14 -3.06
CA VAL A 191 2.34 -17.16 -2.16
C VAL A 191 3.33 -17.52 -1.05
N CYS A 192 4.60 -17.71 -1.38
CA CYS A 192 5.65 -17.92 -0.39
C CYS A 192 5.77 -16.73 0.58
N SER A 193 5.82 -15.50 0.06
CA SER A 193 5.89 -14.28 0.88
C SER A 193 4.67 -14.10 1.79
N PHE A 194 3.48 -14.55 1.38
CA PHE A 194 2.27 -14.47 2.19
C PHE A 194 2.22 -15.56 3.28
N LEU A 195 2.64 -16.79 2.96
CA LEU A 195 2.56 -17.93 3.87
C LEU A 195 3.69 -17.96 4.91
N LEU A 196 4.93 -17.65 4.51
CA LEU A 196 6.10 -17.74 5.38
C LEU A 196 5.97 -16.96 6.70
N PRO A 197 5.46 -15.71 6.73
CA PRO A 197 5.26 -14.98 7.98
C PRO A 197 4.27 -15.67 8.92
N ILE A 198 3.21 -16.30 8.40
CA ILE A 198 2.20 -16.98 9.20
C ILE A 198 2.82 -18.18 9.92
N PHE A 199 3.58 -19.01 9.19
CA PHE A 199 4.27 -20.15 9.76
C PHE A 199 5.35 -19.72 10.77
N TRP A 200 6.12 -18.69 10.43
CA TRP A 200 7.21 -18.21 11.28
C TRP A 200 6.72 -17.56 12.58
N VAL A 201 5.65 -16.75 12.50
CA VAL A 201 5.02 -16.15 13.68
C VAL A 201 4.43 -17.22 14.59
N ASN A 202 3.71 -18.21 14.03
CA ASN A 202 3.18 -19.33 14.82
C ASN A 202 4.31 -20.14 15.48
N TYR A 203 5.39 -20.40 14.77
CA TYR A 203 6.57 -21.08 15.33
C TYR A 203 7.18 -20.29 16.50
N ARG A 204 7.37 -18.97 16.33
CA ARG A 204 7.96 -18.12 17.37
C ARG A 204 7.07 -17.94 18.59
N ILE A 205 5.75 -17.82 18.41
CA ILE A 205 4.79 -17.77 19.52
C ILE A 205 4.80 -19.09 20.30
N ASN A 206 4.81 -20.23 19.61
CA ASN A 206 4.88 -21.54 20.25
C ASN A 206 6.20 -21.74 21.01
N THR A 207 7.32 -21.28 20.44
CA THR A 207 8.64 -21.34 21.08
C THR A 207 8.72 -20.42 22.30
N ALA A 208 8.15 -19.20 22.20
CA ALA A 208 8.10 -18.26 23.31
C ALA A 208 7.24 -18.79 24.47
N LYS A 209 6.06 -19.39 24.17
CA LYS A 209 5.23 -20.06 25.18
C LYS A 209 5.95 -21.24 25.82
N PHE A 210 6.68 -22.04 25.04
CA PHE A 210 7.48 -23.15 25.55
C PHE A 210 8.61 -22.68 26.49
N LEU A 211 9.32 -21.61 26.14
CA LEU A 211 10.34 -21.00 27.00
C LEU A 211 9.76 -20.40 28.28
N PHE A 212 8.57 -19.77 28.21
CA PHE A 212 7.89 -19.23 29.38
C PHE A 212 7.42 -20.34 30.34
N PHE A 213 6.87 -21.43 29.80
CA PHE A 213 6.44 -22.59 30.61
C PHE A 213 7.62 -23.23 31.36
N LYS A 214 8.78 -23.35 30.71
CA LYS A 214 10.01 -23.90 31.29
C LYS A 214 10.73 -22.98 32.29
N SER A 215 10.33 -21.70 32.36
CA SER A 215 10.85 -20.72 33.33
C SER A 215 9.96 -20.60 34.56
N VAL A 216 8.72 -21.10 34.50
CA VAL A 216 7.71 -20.98 35.56
C VAL A 216 7.48 -22.32 36.28
N PHE A 217 7.84 -23.44 35.65
CA PHE A 217 7.89 -24.80 36.21
C PHE A 217 9.28 -25.39 36.07
#